data_AF-A0A3B3ZEU1-F1
#
_entry.id   AF-A0A3B3ZEU1-F1
#
_cell.length_a   1.000
_cell.length_b   1.000
_cell.length_c   1.000
_cell.angle_alpha   90.00
_cell.angle_beta   90.00
_cell.angle_gamma   90.00
#
_symmetry.space_group_name_H-M   'P 1'
#
loop_
_entity.id
_entity.type
_entity.pdbx_description
1 polymer ?
#
loop_
_entity_poly.entity_id
_entity_poly.type
_entity_poly.pdbx_seq_one_letter_code
_entity_poly.pdbx_strand_id
1 'polypeptide(L)'
;MSVCTVLQKRDGAVVGAELTCSVREENKALKESYSADWQSIYFKTQPQDRQTMNMNDTCRRETLSRQWQARTLLQACPSGVIRVGTVETGVREHQLLPKRTTLPLPIFTPCELGIRFGRGAAHTEEDLQPFPAPNGVCPTKRSVDDITKDLPPVKPNIVEFIKVPKALGRSLSQEAQRG
;
A
#
# COMPACT_ATOMS: atom_id res chain seq x y z
N MET A 1 17.09 10.28 30.01
CA MET A 1 15.90 10.06 29.15
C MET A 1 14.69 10.57 29.92
N SER A 2 13.99 11.58 29.39
CA SER A 2 12.69 11.96 29.94
C SER A 2 11.60 11.30 29.09
N VAL A 3 10.58 10.79 29.75
CA VAL A 3 9.43 10.14 29.11
C VAL A 3 8.19 10.93 29.52
N CYS A 4 7.41 11.39 28.55
CA CYS A 4 6.11 11.98 28.82
C CYS A 4 5.02 10.99 28.38
N THR A 5 4.03 10.79 29.24
CA THR A 5 2.92 9.86 28.98
C THR A 5 1.60 10.61 29.09
N VAL A 6 0.81 10.52 28.04
CA VAL A 6 -0.55 11.07 27.98
C VAL A 6 -1.52 9.89 27.97
N LEU A 7 -2.43 9.85 28.94
CA LEU A 7 -3.47 8.83 29.05
C LEU A 7 -4.84 9.43 28.74
N GLN A 8 -5.56 8.81 27.82
CA GLN A 8 -6.96 9.12 27.56
C GLN A 8 -7.84 8.11 28.30
N LYS A 9 -8.70 8.61 29.18
CA LYS A 9 -9.66 7.79 29.93
C LYS A 9 -11.09 8.14 29.54
N ARG A 10 -11.96 7.14 29.52
CA ARG A 10 -13.41 7.28 29.40
C ARG A 10 -14.06 6.25 30.32
N ASP A 11 -15.03 6.69 31.12
CA ASP A 11 -15.77 5.83 32.06
C ASP A 11 -14.86 5.01 32.99
N GLY A 12 -13.75 5.62 33.44
CA GLY A 12 -12.75 4.96 34.29
C GLY A 12 -11.79 4.01 33.57
N ALA A 13 -12.03 3.68 32.30
CA ALA A 13 -11.17 2.83 31.50
C ALA A 13 -10.19 3.64 30.62
N VAL A 14 -8.98 3.11 30.41
CA VAL A 14 -8.00 3.71 29.48
C VAL A 14 -8.39 3.36 28.03
N VAL A 15 -8.76 4.38 27.25
CA VAL A 15 -9.17 4.24 25.85
C VAL A 15 -8.06 4.58 24.86
N GLY A 16 -7.03 5.30 25.32
CA GLY A 16 -5.90 5.69 24.50
C GLY A 16 -4.71 6.04 25.37
N ALA A 17 -3.51 5.90 24.83
CA ALA A 17 -2.29 6.31 25.49
C ALA A 17 -1.24 6.67 24.43
N GLU A 18 -0.48 7.72 24.71
CA GLU A 18 0.63 8.17 23.89
C GLU A 18 1.85 8.35 24.79
N LEU A 19 2.98 7.81 24.37
CA LEU A 19 4.24 7.90 25.09
C LEU A 19 5.29 8.51 24.19
N THR A 20 5.86 9.62 24.63
CA THR A 20 6.96 10.29 23.94
C THR A 20 8.28 10.02 24.66
N CYS A 21 9.33 9.83 23.88
CA CYS A 21 10.69 9.62 24.35
C CYS A 21 11.57 10.79 23.93
N SER A 22 12.51 11.14 24.80
CA SER A 22 13.55 12.14 24.52
C SER A 22 14.95 11.62 24.78
N VAL A 23 15.88 12.04 23.92
CA VAL A 23 17.32 11.86 24.07
C VAL A 23 17.98 13.24 24.02
N ARG A 24 18.94 13.45 24.92
CA ARG A 24 19.79 14.64 24.98
C ARG A 24 21.21 14.21 25.28
N GLU A 25 22.13 14.58 24.41
CA GLU A 25 23.54 14.22 24.45
C GLU A 25 24.37 15.48 24.27
N GLU A 26 25.51 15.56 24.96
CA GLU A 26 26.41 16.71 24.92
C GLU A 26 27.85 16.20 24.85
N ASN A 27 28.59 16.63 23.84
CA ASN A 27 30.02 16.39 23.71
C ASN A 27 30.78 17.68 24.00
N LYS A 28 31.22 17.83 25.25
CA LYS A 28 31.94 19.03 25.71
C LYS A 28 33.31 19.20 25.05
N ALA A 29 33.95 18.12 24.60
CA ALA A 29 35.24 18.18 23.93
C ALA A 29 35.14 18.81 22.55
N LEU A 30 34.09 18.47 21.79
CA LEU A 30 33.82 19.01 20.46
C LEU A 30 32.85 20.22 20.48
N LYS A 31 32.32 20.58 21.65
CA LYS A 31 31.25 21.57 21.83
C LYS A 31 30.00 21.27 20.97
N GLU A 32 29.69 19.98 20.85
CA GLU A 32 28.52 19.50 20.13
C GLU A 32 27.40 19.12 21.10
N SER A 33 26.17 19.28 20.65
CA SER A 33 25.00 18.79 21.39
C SER A 33 23.99 18.20 20.42
N TYR A 34 23.30 17.16 20.88
CA TYR A 34 22.26 16.48 20.15
C TYR A 34 21.02 16.34 21.03
N SER A 35 19.85 16.60 20.45
CA SER A 35 18.57 16.37 21.11
C SER A 35 17.55 15.85 20.13
N ALA A 36 16.78 14.85 20.52
CA ALA A 36 15.69 14.32 19.73
C ALA A 36 14.52 13.94 20.62
N ASP A 37 13.32 14.33 20.19
CA ASP A 37 12.05 14.00 20.81
C ASP A 37 11.18 13.27 19.76
N TRP A 38 10.53 12.17 20.15
CA TRP A 38 9.62 11.45 19.25
C TRP A 38 8.50 10.76 20.00
N GLN A 39 7.38 10.56 19.31
CA GLN A 39 6.29 9.69 19.76
C GLN A 39 6.73 8.24 19.58
N SER A 40 7.00 7.56 20.70
CA SER A 40 7.50 6.19 20.65
C SER A 40 6.37 5.17 20.65
N ILE A 41 5.35 5.32 21.50
CA ILE A 41 4.26 4.35 21.60
C ILE A 41 2.93 5.06 21.45
N TYR A 42 2.08 4.48 20.61
CA TYR A 42 0.68 4.85 20.45
C TYR A 42 -0.19 3.63 20.75
N PHE A 43 -1.17 3.84 21.62
CA PHE A 43 -2.12 2.82 22.04
C PHE A 43 -3.54 3.37 21.87
N LYS A 44 -4.42 2.52 21.34
CA LYS A 44 -5.84 2.84 21.21
C LYS A 44 -6.70 1.61 21.43
N THR A 45 -7.72 1.77 22.26
CA THR A 45 -8.81 0.81 22.40
C THR A 45 -9.77 0.97 21.22
N GLN A 46 -10.01 -0.11 20.47
CA GLN A 46 -11.09 -0.13 19.49
C GLN A 46 -12.43 -0.49 20.18
N PRO A 47 -13.55 0.15 19.80
CA PRO A 47 -14.86 -0.16 20.36
C PRO A 47 -15.32 -1.58 19.98
N GLN A 48 -16.11 -2.20 20.88
CA GLN A 48 -16.58 -3.59 20.78
C GLN A 48 -17.39 -3.87 19.49
N ASP A 49 -18.13 -2.88 18.98
CA ASP A 49 -18.97 -3.02 17.79
C ASP A 49 -18.18 -3.35 16.51
N ARG A 50 -16.87 -3.07 16.48
CA ARG A 50 -16.01 -3.40 15.32
C ARG A 50 -15.38 -4.79 15.43
N GLN A 51 -15.58 -5.48 16.55
CA GLN A 51 -15.02 -6.81 16.82
C GLN A 51 -16.10 -7.74 17.36
N THR A 52 -17.00 -8.09 16.46
CA THR A 52 -18.12 -9.00 16.73
C THR A 52 -18.02 -10.22 15.83
N MET A 53 -18.31 -11.39 16.38
CA MET A 53 -18.47 -12.64 15.66
C MET A 53 -19.89 -13.13 15.87
N ASN A 54 -20.58 -13.47 14.79
CA ASN A 54 -21.91 -14.07 14.84
C ASN A 54 -21.93 -15.33 13.96
N MET A 55 -22.30 -16.46 14.54
CA MET A 55 -22.48 -17.73 13.86
C MET A 55 -23.92 -18.21 14.05
N ASN A 56 -24.55 -18.64 12.98
CA ASN A 56 -25.90 -19.18 13.00
C ASN A 56 -25.90 -20.53 12.26
N ASP A 57 -26.24 -21.59 12.99
CA ASP A 57 -26.52 -22.91 12.44
C ASP A 57 -28.04 -23.10 12.40
N THR A 58 -28.62 -22.88 11.23
CA THR A 58 -30.07 -23.01 11.00
C THR A 58 -30.55 -24.45 11.03
N CYS A 59 -29.68 -25.42 10.72
CA CYS A 59 -30.02 -26.84 10.73
C CYS A 59 -30.21 -27.34 12.16
N ARG A 60 -29.37 -26.87 13.10
CA ARG A 60 -29.44 -27.20 14.53
C ARG A 60 -30.22 -26.18 15.37
N ARG A 61 -30.61 -25.05 14.77
CA ARG A 61 -31.24 -23.89 15.45
C ARG A 61 -30.36 -23.31 16.57
N GLU A 62 -29.06 -23.24 16.31
CA GLU A 62 -28.08 -22.75 17.27
C GLU A 62 -27.50 -21.41 16.79
N THR A 63 -27.35 -20.46 17.71
CA THR A 63 -26.75 -19.16 17.42
C THR A 63 -25.68 -18.82 18.46
N LEU A 64 -24.50 -18.43 18.00
CA LEU A 64 -23.40 -17.97 18.83
C LEU A 64 -23.06 -16.53 18.45
N SER A 65 -23.19 -15.60 19.39
CA SER A 65 -22.74 -14.23 19.25
C SER A 65 -21.65 -13.93 20.28
N ARG A 66 -20.54 -13.35 19.83
CA ARG A 66 -19.40 -12.97 20.67
C ARG A 66 -18.92 -11.58 20.29
N GLN A 67 -18.62 -10.77 21.30
CA GLN A 67 -17.96 -9.48 21.14
C GLN A 67 -16.72 -9.44 22.01
N TRP A 68 -15.67 -8.74 21.58
CA TRP A 68 -14.49 -8.52 22.38
C TRP A 68 -13.85 -7.17 22.07
N GLN A 69 -12.93 -6.75 22.92
CA GLN A 69 -12.17 -5.52 22.76
C GLN A 69 -10.74 -5.90 22.32
N ALA A 70 -10.21 -5.22 21.30
CA ALA A 70 -8.78 -5.25 21.02
C ALA A 70 -8.18 -3.87 21.21
N ARG A 71 -6.99 -3.87 21.79
CA ARG A 71 -6.22 -2.68 22.03
C ARG A 71 -5.04 -2.69 21.07
N THR A 72 -5.13 -1.86 20.04
CA THR A 72 -4.06 -1.72 19.05
C THR A 72 -2.87 -1.00 19.68
N LEU A 73 -1.68 -1.55 19.49
CA LEU A 73 -0.42 -0.96 19.91
C LEU A 73 0.49 -0.76 18.70
N LEU A 74 1.02 0.45 18.59
CA LEU A 74 1.99 0.88 17.60
C LEU A 74 3.20 1.43 18.34
N GLN A 75 4.40 0.92 18.05
CA GLN A 75 5.65 1.49 18.52
C GLN A 75 6.50 1.88 17.32
N ALA A 76 7.00 3.11 17.31
CA ALA A 76 7.95 3.61 16.33
C ALA A 76 9.27 3.99 17.01
N CYS A 77 10.38 3.61 16.38
CA CYS A 77 11.73 3.95 16.82
C CYS A 77 12.47 4.73 15.71
N PRO A 78 13.32 5.72 16.07
CA PRO A 78 14.14 6.45 15.10
C PRO A 78 15.06 5.57 14.26
N SER A 79 15.36 4.35 14.72
CA SER A 79 16.12 3.32 13.97
C SER A 79 15.38 2.76 12.74
N GLY A 80 14.14 3.18 12.48
CA GLY A 80 13.30 2.64 11.41
C GLY A 80 12.61 1.32 11.78
N VAL A 81 12.73 0.86 13.02
CA VAL A 81 11.98 -0.29 13.53
C VAL A 81 10.57 0.15 13.93
N ILE A 82 9.55 -0.56 13.44
CA ILE A 82 8.15 -0.37 13.82
C ILE A 82 7.59 -1.67 14.40
N ARG A 83 6.96 -1.61 15.57
CA ARG A 83 6.24 -2.75 16.16
C ARG A 83 4.76 -2.48 16.14
N VAL A 84 3.99 -3.39 15.54
CA VAL A 84 2.54 -3.23 15.38
C VAL A 84 1.84 -4.51 15.82
N GLY A 85 0.73 -4.36 16.53
CA GLY A 85 -0.11 -5.49 16.89
C GLY A 85 -1.21 -5.09 17.86
N THR A 86 -1.65 -6.05 18.66
CA THR A 86 -2.61 -5.82 19.74
C THR A 86 -1.99 -6.19 21.07
N VAL A 87 -2.45 -5.57 22.16
CA VAL A 87 -1.96 -5.90 23.50
C VAL A 87 -2.32 -7.32 23.88
N GLU A 88 -3.46 -7.84 23.39
CA GLU A 88 -3.95 -9.18 23.69
C GLU A 88 -3.15 -10.28 22.95
N THR A 89 -2.81 -10.06 21.68
CA THR A 89 -2.15 -11.07 20.84
C THR A 89 -0.64 -10.91 20.75
N GLY A 90 -0.12 -9.78 21.23
CA GLY A 90 1.28 -9.39 21.07
C GLY A 90 1.53 -8.54 19.82
N VAL A 91 2.78 -8.06 19.72
CA VAL A 91 3.26 -7.18 18.66
C VAL A 91 4.25 -7.89 17.76
N ARG A 92 4.24 -7.53 16.48
CA ARG A 92 5.22 -7.98 15.50
C ARG A 92 6.12 -6.82 15.09
N GLU A 93 7.42 -7.09 15.04
CA GLU A 93 8.44 -6.15 14.61
C GLU A 93 8.58 -6.16 13.09
N HIS A 94 8.75 -4.98 12.51
CA HIS A 94 8.98 -4.77 11.09
C HIS A 94 10.04 -3.68 10.92
N GLN A 95 10.92 -3.85 9.93
CA GLN A 95 11.84 -2.81 9.51
C GLN A 95 11.15 -1.96 8.43
N LEU A 96 11.04 -0.65 8.66
CA LEU A 96 10.62 0.30 7.63
C LEU A 96 11.71 0.39 6.57
N LEU A 97 11.43 -0.19 5.41
CA LEU A 97 12.21 0.06 4.21
C LEU A 97 11.73 1.37 3.57
N PRO A 98 12.65 2.18 2.98
CA PRO A 98 12.25 3.34 2.20
C PRO A 98 11.20 2.93 1.17
N LYS A 99 10.02 3.56 1.22
CA LYS A 99 8.91 3.23 0.33
C LYS A 99 9.29 3.61 -1.09
N ARG A 100 9.80 2.65 -1.86
CA ARG A 100 9.96 2.78 -3.30
C ARG A 100 8.57 2.76 -3.93
N THR A 101 8.10 3.92 -4.40
CA THR A 101 6.84 4.08 -5.14
C THR A 101 6.93 3.58 -6.58
N THR A 102 8.08 3.05 -6.98
CA THR A 102 8.25 2.33 -8.24
C THR A 102 7.61 0.95 -8.07
N LEU A 103 6.45 0.73 -8.69
CA LEU A 103 5.93 -0.62 -8.93
C LEU A 103 7.08 -1.45 -9.54
N PRO A 104 7.34 -2.69 -9.08
CA PRO A 104 8.24 -3.59 -9.78
C PRO A 104 7.54 -4.01 -11.08
N LEU A 105 7.56 -3.13 -12.09
CA LEU A 105 7.09 -3.44 -13.43
C LEU A 105 8.29 -3.87 -14.26
N PRO A 106 8.38 -5.16 -14.61
CA PRO A 106 8.89 -5.57 -15.90
C PRO A 106 7.71 -5.98 -16.79
N ILE A 107 6.59 -5.22 -16.79
CA ILE A 107 5.48 -5.50 -17.72
C ILE A 107 5.78 -4.93 -19.12
N PHE A 108 6.82 -4.09 -19.24
CA PHE A 108 7.26 -3.48 -20.50
C PHE A 108 8.77 -3.53 -20.73
N THR A 109 9.47 -4.53 -20.22
CA THR A 109 10.84 -4.83 -20.69
C THR A 109 10.74 -5.62 -22.00
N PRO A 110 11.29 -5.13 -23.13
CA PRO A 110 11.41 -5.96 -24.34
C PRO A 110 12.15 -7.26 -23.99
N CYS A 111 11.76 -8.36 -24.62
CA CYS A 111 12.16 -9.75 -24.33
C CYS A 111 13.68 -10.06 -24.40
N GLU A 112 14.55 -9.06 -24.46
CA GLU A 112 15.99 -9.21 -24.74
C GLU A 112 16.90 -9.08 -23.52
N LEU A 113 16.35 -8.99 -22.30
CA LEU A 113 17.13 -9.19 -21.06
C LEU A 113 17.15 -10.67 -20.60
N GLY A 114 16.59 -11.58 -21.41
CA GLY A 114 16.36 -12.97 -21.04
C GLY A 114 17.54 -13.94 -21.17
N ILE A 115 18.80 -13.49 -21.29
CA ILE A 115 19.92 -14.44 -21.49
C ILE A 115 21.06 -14.32 -20.47
N ARG A 116 21.15 -13.28 -19.63
CA ARG A 116 22.25 -13.23 -18.65
C ARG A 116 21.75 -12.95 -17.23
N PHE A 117 22.20 -13.84 -16.34
CA PHE A 117 22.05 -13.88 -14.89
C PHE A 117 20.86 -14.70 -14.37
N GLY A 118 21.20 -15.96 -14.04
CA GLY A 118 20.36 -16.87 -13.28
C GLY A 118 19.88 -16.25 -11.98
N ARG A 119 18.67 -16.66 -11.57
CA ARG A 119 18.03 -16.30 -10.29
C ARG A 119 19.03 -16.29 -9.13
N GLY A 120 19.24 -15.13 -8.50
CA GLY A 120 19.72 -15.03 -7.12
C GLY A 120 21.15 -14.55 -6.88
N ALA A 121 21.88 -14.04 -7.89
CA ALA A 121 23.17 -13.41 -7.63
C ALA A 121 23.00 -11.97 -7.09
N ALA A 122 23.87 -11.59 -6.14
CA ALA A 122 23.91 -10.23 -5.60
C ALA A 122 24.37 -9.23 -6.69
N HIS A 123 23.75 -8.05 -6.73
CA HIS A 123 24.10 -6.97 -7.65
C HIS A 123 25.52 -6.47 -7.41
N THR A 124 26.30 -6.29 -8.48
CA THR A 124 27.63 -5.69 -8.47
C THR A 124 27.54 -4.15 -8.62
N GLU A 125 28.59 -3.40 -8.27
CA GLU A 125 28.60 -1.92 -8.36
C GLU A 125 28.33 -1.37 -9.77
N GLU A 126 28.56 -2.15 -10.83
CA GLU A 126 28.28 -1.72 -12.21
C GLU A 126 26.77 -1.61 -12.50
N ASP A 127 25.91 -2.36 -11.79
CA ASP A 127 24.44 -2.30 -11.91
C ASP A 127 23.85 -0.99 -11.32
N LEU A 128 24.64 -0.26 -10.53
CA LEU A 128 24.23 0.97 -9.86
C LEU A 128 24.55 2.23 -10.67
N GLN A 129 25.13 2.10 -11.87
CA GLN A 129 25.40 3.24 -12.75
C GLN A 129 24.08 3.95 -13.11
N PRO A 130 23.94 5.26 -12.83
CA PRO A 130 22.77 6.02 -13.25
C PRO A 130 22.63 5.94 -14.78
N PHE A 131 21.46 5.51 -15.25
CA PHE A 131 21.16 5.55 -16.67
C PHE A 131 21.29 7.00 -17.18
N PRO A 132 22.03 7.23 -18.28
CA PRO A 132 22.10 8.56 -18.86
C PRO A 132 20.70 9.04 -19.23
N ALA A 133 20.43 10.33 -19.02
CA ALA A 133 19.13 10.93 -19.29
C ALA A 133 18.68 10.57 -20.72
N PRO A 134 17.47 10.02 -20.90
CA PRO A 134 17.02 9.57 -22.22
C PRO A 134 16.90 10.78 -23.15
N ASN A 135 17.83 10.87 -24.11
CA ASN A 135 17.92 11.93 -25.11
C ASN A 135 16.86 11.80 -26.23
N GLY A 136 15.94 10.83 -26.13
CA GLY A 136 14.87 10.59 -27.11
C GLY A 136 15.36 10.09 -28.47
N VAL A 137 16.66 9.84 -28.63
CA VAL A 137 17.25 9.36 -29.88
C VAL A 137 17.20 7.84 -29.89
N CYS A 138 16.30 7.27 -30.70
CA CYS A 138 16.27 5.85 -30.96
C CYS A 138 17.25 5.52 -32.10
N PRO A 139 18.39 4.84 -31.84
CA PRO A 139 19.42 4.58 -32.84
C PRO A 139 18.92 3.68 -33.98
N THR A 140 17.81 2.97 -33.79
CA THR A 140 17.19 2.07 -34.76
C THR A 140 15.94 2.66 -35.43
N LYS A 141 15.65 3.96 -35.25
CA LYS A 141 14.50 4.62 -35.89
C LYS A 141 14.67 4.60 -37.40
N ARG A 142 13.82 3.82 -38.08
CA ARG A 142 13.69 3.80 -39.55
C ARG A 142 12.65 4.81 -40.01
N SER A 143 12.77 5.28 -41.25
CA SER A 143 11.77 6.19 -41.83
C SER A 143 10.44 5.45 -42.05
N VAL A 144 9.32 6.18 -42.07
CA VAL A 144 7.98 5.57 -42.28
C VAL A 144 7.90 4.88 -43.64
N ASP A 145 8.61 5.42 -44.64
CA ASP A 145 8.68 4.87 -45.98
C ASP A 145 9.43 3.52 -46.00
N ASP A 146 10.49 3.38 -45.20
CA ASP A 146 11.21 2.10 -45.04
C ASP A 146 10.35 1.05 -44.33
N ILE A 147 9.48 1.47 -43.41
CA ILE A 147 8.61 0.58 -42.63
C ILE A 147 7.43 0.08 -43.48
N THR A 148 6.92 0.89 -44.40
CA THR A 148 5.71 0.59 -45.17
C THR A 148 5.97 -0.09 -46.51
N LYS A 149 7.23 -0.19 -46.93
CA LYS A 149 7.63 -0.81 -48.20
C LYS A 149 7.23 -2.29 -48.34
N ASP A 150 7.22 -3.03 -47.23
CA ASP A 150 6.93 -4.47 -47.24
C ASP A 150 5.48 -4.81 -46.90
N LEU A 151 4.62 -3.79 -46.70
CA LEU A 151 3.21 -4.03 -46.40
C LEU A 151 2.42 -4.31 -47.69
N PRO A 152 1.55 -5.33 -47.70
CA PRO A 152 0.66 -5.57 -48.83
C PRO A 152 -0.30 -4.38 -49.01
N PRO A 153 -0.68 -4.02 -50.24
CA PRO A 153 -1.54 -2.87 -50.51
C PRO A 153 -2.90 -3.01 -49.80
N VAL A 154 -3.16 -2.11 -48.86
CA VAL A 154 -4.40 -2.07 -48.08
C VAL A 154 -5.48 -1.40 -48.94
N LYS A 155 -6.55 -2.14 -49.28
CA LYS A 155 -7.75 -1.53 -49.89
C LYS A 155 -8.53 -0.78 -48.81
N PRO A 156 -8.87 0.51 -49.00
CA PRO A 156 -9.71 1.22 -48.04
C PRO A 156 -11.10 0.59 -48.04
N ASN A 157 -11.48 -0.02 -46.93
CA ASN A 157 -12.83 -0.54 -46.74
C ASN A 157 -13.71 0.61 -46.19
N ILE A 158 -14.46 1.26 -47.08
CA ILE A 158 -15.42 2.28 -46.69
C ILE A 158 -16.62 1.55 -46.07
N VAL A 159 -16.70 1.53 -44.75
CA VAL A 159 -17.87 1.05 -44.02
C VAL A 159 -18.92 2.15 -43.95
N GLU A 160 -19.98 2.03 -44.74
CA GLU A 160 -21.14 2.91 -44.64
C GLU A 160 -21.95 2.56 -43.38
N PHE A 161 -21.91 3.44 -42.37
CA PHE A 161 -22.72 3.33 -41.17
C PHE A 161 -24.16 3.79 -41.45
N ILE A 162 -25.07 2.83 -41.66
CA ILE A 162 -26.51 3.12 -41.69
C ILE A 162 -26.99 3.37 -40.25
N LYS A 163 -27.33 4.63 -39.94
CA LYS A 163 -28.02 5.01 -38.70
C LYS A 163 -29.46 4.48 -38.71
N VAL A 164 -29.76 3.51 -37.85
CA VAL A 164 -31.15 3.17 -37.50
C VAL A 164 -31.48 3.75 -36.11
N PRO A 165 -32.58 4.50 -35.92
CA PRO A 165 -32.94 5.04 -34.62
C PRO A 165 -33.42 3.93 -33.68
N LYS A 166 -32.71 3.71 -32.57
CA LYS A 166 -33.08 2.76 -31.52
C LYS A 166 -34.08 3.43 -30.57
N ALA A 167 -35.35 3.04 -30.64
CA ALA A 167 -36.36 3.46 -29.68
C ALA A 167 -36.02 2.91 -28.29
N LEU A 168 -35.76 3.81 -27.34
CA LEU A 168 -35.41 3.50 -25.95
C LEU A 168 -36.70 3.11 -25.19
N GLY A 169 -37.05 1.82 -25.22
CA GLY A 169 -38.16 1.28 -24.43
C GLY A 169 -37.86 1.35 -22.93
N ARG A 170 -38.65 2.12 -22.18
CA ARG A 170 -38.63 2.16 -20.71
C ARG A 170 -39.28 0.87 -20.19
N SER A 171 -38.55 0.01 -19.49
CA SER A 171 -39.18 -1.06 -18.70
C SER A 171 -39.69 -0.48 -17.38
N LEU A 172 -40.97 -0.72 -17.08
CA LEU A 172 -41.57 -0.42 -15.78
C LEU A 172 -41.57 -1.72 -14.97
N SER A 173 -40.88 -1.71 -13.84
CA SER A 173 -40.93 -2.76 -12.82
C SER A 173 -42.24 -2.66 -12.04
N GLN A 174 -43.02 -3.74 -12.07
CA GLN A 174 -44.33 -3.84 -11.44
C GLN A 174 -44.22 -4.79 -10.24
N GLU A 175 -43.81 -4.29 -9.07
CA GLU A 175 -43.94 -5.03 -7.81
C GLU A 175 -43.79 -4.10 -6.60
N ALA A 176 -44.88 -3.38 -6.29
CA ALA A 176 -45.10 -2.76 -4.99
C ALA A 176 -46.61 -2.53 -4.79
N GLN A 177 -47.35 -3.61 -4.51
CA GLN A 177 -48.66 -3.55 -3.85
C GLN A 177 -48.56 -4.31 -2.53
N ARG A 178 -48.20 -3.59 -1.47
CA ARG A 178 -48.65 -3.86 -0.10
C ARG A 178 -49.27 -2.56 0.41
N GLY A 179 -50.59 -2.50 0.29
CA GLY A 179 -51.49 -1.69 1.10
C GLY A 179 -52.55 -2.65 1.61
#